data_AF-A0A5N5QDR0-F1
#
_entry.id   AF-A0A5N5QDR0-F1
#
_cell.length_a   1.000
_cell.length_b   1.000
_cell.length_c   1.000
_cell.angle_alpha   90.00
_cell.angle_beta   90.00
_cell.angle_gamma   90.00
#
_symmetry.space_group_name_H-M   'P 1'
#
loop_
_entity.id
_entity.type
_entity.pdbx_description
1 polymer ?
#
loop_
_entity_poly.entity_id
_entity_poly.type
_entity_poly.pdbx_seq_one_letter_code
_entity_poly.pdbx_strand_id
1 'polypeptide(L)'
;MSQSTAPTNLPPNDPSVGPVSKRRTKRIHDRKVDKAAVDIDHTMRDNIAEQAANLGIHKEELLQRFAMLTPVGEQRSSSWWNGLIAEKSAEWKNEYSGPMKGYLTWVTKRIRELDLVKDLTDEDKARLSKHAASKRAVNKETKLNSMSRKHALTSAQEELGEIFEHLQLLNTRLGIEFALFTTRGRLEDNLEPSFVSSGKAATFLQGHLNIPTKDLLTLLDFWVIGKAGGLSGKIKSRKEILRCSVRAKLLASFCTVVRATGRDASSIKCIKYTNYDHLVHEYHIIIRGYPIHPNGQIIRPSDLPGGVKGLLHADVHLGDGTWGFEKLTESAYKEWKSQCDQAKSKNTSCPIPPYIPVPGTEFKNRPEEASKAGTDKNKRKAPGESGTVKASKVHKEDHGKAKKSIAKVKSRATIEDSDEDEDSNFGSTTEESEDQESESTPNEGSDEDSDADD
;
A
#
# COMPACT_ATOMS: atom_id res chain seq x y z
N MET A 1 52.28 -86.15 -17.92
CA MET A 1 51.70 -86.45 -16.59
C MET A 1 52.66 -85.95 -15.54
N SER A 2 52.15 -85.34 -14.46
CA SER A 2 52.87 -84.98 -13.22
C SER A 2 54.02 -83.97 -13.34
N GLN A 3 54.27 -83.07 -12.38
CA GLN A 3 53.41 -82.42 -11.37
C GLN A 3 54.17 -81.13 -10.99
N SER A 4 53.52 -79.97 -10.97
CA SER A 4 54.19 -78.70 -10.61
C SER A 4 53.93 -78.34 -9.15
N THR A 5 54.98 -78.31 -8.34
CA THR A 5 54.92 -77.95 -6.92
C THR A 5 55.29 -76.49 -6.71
N ALA A 6 54.31 -75.66 -6.35
CA ALA A 6 54.53 -74.31 -5.85
C ALA A 6 54.57 -74.30 -4.31
N PRO A 7 55.50 -73.57 -3.66
CA PRO A 7 55.55 -73.50 -2.19
C PRO A 7 54.50 -72.53 -1.64
N THR A 8 53.65 -73.04 -0.76
CA THR A 8 52.62 -72.27 -0.06
C THR A 8 53.22 -71.50 1.13
N ASN A 9 53.39 -70.18 1.01
CA ASN A 9 53.64 -69.31 2.16
C ASN A 9 52.31 -68.83 2.75
N LEU A 10 51.83 -69.54 3.78
CA LEU A 10 50.78 -69.04 4.67
C LEU A 10 51.40 -68.10 5.73
N PRO A 11 50.83 -66.90 5.99
CA PRO A 11 51.17 -66.14 7.19
C PRO A 11 50.68 -66.90 8.44
N PRO A 12 51.33 -66.70 9.60
CA PRO A 12 51.11 -67.53 10.78
C PRO A 12 49.72 -67.32 11.42
N ASN A 13 49.22 -68.39 12.05
CA ASN A 13 48.00 -68.36 12.86
C ASN A 13 48.11 -67.34 14.00
N ASP A 14 47.28 -66.30 13.95
CA ASP A 14 47.05 -65.41 15.08
C ASP A 14 46.10 -66.12 16.07
N PRO A 15 46.42 -66.24 17.38
CA PRO A 15 45.78 -67.20 18.25
C PRO A 15 44.44 -66.70 18.82
N SER A 16 43.52 -67.65 19.01
CA SER A 16 42.49 -67.60 20.07
C SER A 16 41.63 -66.34 20.14
N VAL A 17 40.68 -66.21 19.19
CA VAL A 17 39.47 -65.42 19.44
C VAL A 17 38.35 -66.38 19.84
N GLY A 18 38.31 -66.73 21.13
CA GLY A 18 37.16 -67.42 21.74
C GLY A 18 35.84 -66.66 21.52
N PRO A 19 34.68 -67.32 21.68
CA PRO A 19 33.38 -66.84 21.21
C PRO A 19 33.13 -65.39 21.63
N VAL A 20 33.22 -64.49 20.65
CA VAL A 20 33.12 -63.05 20.85
C VAL A 20 31.75 -62.75 21.45
N SER A 21 31.72 -62.18 22.67
CA SER A 21 30.45 -61.92 23.35
C SER A 21 29.53 -61.10 22.45
N LYS A 22 28.22 -61.37 22.49
CA LYS A 22 27.20 -60.71 21.64
C LYS A 22 27.29 -59.17 21.68
N ARG A 23 27.85 -58.61 22.76
CA ARG A 23 28.12 -57.18 22.95
C ARG A 23 29.35 -56.68 22.17
N ARG A 24 30.41 -57.49 22.03
CA ARG A 24 31.62 -57.14 21.26
C ARG A 24 31.40 -57.35 19.75
N THR A 25 30.65 -58.35 19.32
CA THR A 25 30.23 -58.47 17.90
C THR A 25 29.35 -57.30 17.48
N LYS A 26 28.34 -56.94 18.29
CA LYS A 26 27.51 -55.75 18.05
C LYS A 26 28.35 -54.48 17.93
N ARG A 27 29.27 -54.19 18.87
CA ARG A 27 30.17 -53.02 18.77
C ARG A 27 31.06 -52.99 17.51
N ILE A 28 31.44 -54.15 16.97
CA ILE A 28 32.22 -54.22 15.72
C ILE A 28 31.32 -53.95 14.51
N HIS A 29 30.08 -54.43 14.53
CA HIS A 29 29.07 -54.12 13.52
C HIS A 29 28.72 -52.63 13.53
N ASP A 30 28.36 -52.08 14.69
CA ASP A 30 28.00 -50.67 14.88
C ASP A 30 29.11 -49.75 14.34
N ARG A 31 30.39 -50.00 14.70
CA ARG A 31 31.55 -49.26 14.15
C ARG A 31 31.71 -49.34 12.63
N LYS A 32 31.29 -50.44 11.98
CA LYS A 32 31.32 -50.55 10.52
C LYS A 32 30.20 -49.74 9.88
N VAL A 33 29.01 -49.73 10.50
CA VAL A 33 27.86 -48.92 10.07
C VAL A 33 28.18 -47.44 10.24
N ASP A 34 28.71 -47.04 11.41
CA ASP A 34 29.11 -45.65 11.69
C ASP A 34 30.11 -45.14 10.65
N LYS A 35 31.13 -45.95 10.32
CA LYS A 35 32.11 -45.59 9.28
C LYS A 35 31.44 -45.45 7.91
N ALA A 36 30.64 -46.42 7.49
CA ALA A 36 29.96 -46.37 6.19
C ALA A 36 29.00 -45.16 6.09
N ALA A 37 28.35 -44.77 7.18
CA ALA A 37 27.49 -43.58 7.22
C ALA A 37 28.29 -42.28 7.04
N VAL A 38 29.48 -42.17 7.66
CA VAL A 38 30.39 -41.03 7.47
C VAL A 38 30.92 -40.97 6.03
N ASP A 39 31.33 -42.10 5.45
CA ASP A 39 31.82 -42.18 4.08
C ASP A 39 30.72 -41.77 3.06
N ILE A 40 29.45 -42.12 3.34
CA ILE A 40 28.27 -41.71 2.54
C ILE A 40 27.97 -40.21 2.69
N ASP A 41 27.99 -39.65 3.90
CA ASP A 41 27.74 -38.21 4.13
C ASP A 41 28.79 -37.34 3.42
N HIS A 42 30.07 -37.73 3.46
CA HIS A 42 31.13 -37.07 2.68
C HIS A 42 30.83 -37.10 1.18
N THR A 43 30.61 -38.30 0.62
CA THR A 43 30.29 -38.46 -0.82
C THR A 43 29.08 -37.62 -1.24
N MET A 44 28.05 -37.55 -0.38
CA MET A 44 26.85 -36.76 -0.64
C MET A 44 27.13 -35.25 -0.63
N ARG A 45 27.93 -34.75 0.32
CA ARG A 45 28.32 -33.33 0.41
C ARG A 45 29.23 -32.88 -0.73
N ASP A 46 30.06 -33.79 -1.24
CA ASP A 46 30.96 -33.50 -2.37
C ASP A 46 30.16 -33.45 -3.68
N ASN A 47 29.25 -34.40 -3.92
CA ASN A 47 28.28 -34.35 -5.02
C ASN A 47 27.43 -33.06 -4.98
N ILE A 48 26.97 -32.64 -3.80
CA ILE A 48 26.23 -31.37 -3.65
C ILE A 48 27.12 -30.16 -3.98
N ALA A 49 28.40 -30.17 -3.60
CA ALA A 49 29.33 -29.10 -3.94
C ALA A 49 29.57 -28.98 -5.45
N GLU A 50 29.76 -30.12 -6.12
CA GLU A 50 29.95 -30.19 -7.57
C GLU A 50 28.70 -29.68 -8.32
N GLN A 51 27.51 -30.13 -7.92
CA GLN A 51 26.26 -29.68 -8.55
C GLN A 51 25.97 -28.20 -8.26
N ALA A 52 26.32 -27.68 -7.08
CA ALA A 52 26.21 -26.25 -6.78
C ALA A 52 27.12 -25.42 -7.70
N ALA A 53 28.38 -25.86 -7.90
CA ALA A 53 29.32 -25.22 -8.81
C ALA A 53 28.84 -25.27 -10.28
N ASN A 54 28.31 -26.40 -10.74
CA ASN A 54 27.75 -26.55 -12.09
C ASN A 54 26.53 -25.65 -12.34
N LEU A 55 25.74 -25.36 -11.31
CA LEU A 55 24.57 -24.49 -11.38
C LEU A 55 24.88 -23.00 -11.12
N GLY A 56 26.09 -22.67 -10.67
CA GLY A 56 26.47 -21.31 -10.25
C GLY A 56 25.81 -20.85 -8.94
N ILE A 57 25.40 -21.79 -8.08
CA ILE A 57 24.65 -21.55 -6.84
C ILE A 57 25.57 -21.76 -5.63
N HIS A 58 25.32 -21.08 -4.51
CA HIS A 58 26.10 -21.28 -3.27
C HIS A 58 25.89 -22.70 -2.72
N LYS A 59 26.97 -23.38 -2.33
CA LYS A 59 26.93 -24.79 -1.85
C LYS A 59 25.95 -24.98 -0.69
N GLU A 60 25.98 -24.06 0.26
CA GLU A 60 25.15 -24.03 1.46
C GLU A 60 23.65 -23.92 1.12
N GLU A 61 23.28 -23.17 0.09
CA GLU A 61 21.89 -23.05 -0.38
C GLU A 61 21.38 -24.38 -0.94
N LEU A 62 22.18 -25.02 -1.81
CA LEU A 62 21.83 -26.33 -2.37
C LEU A 62 21.81 -27.43 -1.29
N LEU A 63 22.71 -27.35 -0.30
CA LEU A 63 22.76 -28.28 0.84
C LEU A 63 21.54 -28.09 1.76
N GLN A 64 21.11 -26.85 2.02
CA GLN A 64 19.89 -26.54 2.78
C GLN A 64 18.63 -27.00 2.01
N ARG A 65 18.55 -26.75 0.70
CA ARG A 65 17.52 -27.32 -0.19
C ARG A 65 17.48 -28.84 -0.12
N PHE A 66 18.64 -29.50 -0.23
CA PHE A 66 18.75 -30.95 -0.16
C PHE A 66 18.27 -31.48 1.20
N ALA A 67 18.72 -30.89 2.31
CA ALA A 67 18.31 -31.29 3.66
C ALA A 67 16.80 -31.13 3.91
N MET A 68 16.14 -30.15 3.27
CA MET A 68 14.68 -29.97 3.34
C MET A 68 13.89 -30.94 2.43
N LEU A 69 14.44 -31.33 1.28
CA LEU A 69 13.78 -32.19 0.30
C LEU A 69 13.91 -33.68 0.65
N THR A 70 15.11 -34.08 1.06
CA THR A 70 15.49 -35.47 1.34
C THR A 70 14.94 -35.93 2.69
N PRO A 71 14.14 -37.02 2.73
CA PRO A 71 13.55 -37.53 3.97
C PRO A 71 14.58 -38.33 4.78
N VAL A 72 15.58 -37.66 5.34
CA VAL A 72 16.61 -38.30 6.21
C VAL A 72 16.04 -38.68 7.58
N GLY A 73 14.88 -38.12 7.96
CA GLY A 73 14.06 -38.62 9.06
C GLY A 73 13.17 -39.78 8.63
N GLU A 74 13.22 -40.89 9.38
CA GLU A 74 12.42 -42.10 9.19
C GLU A 74 10.95 -41.79 8.86
N GLN A 75 10.55 -42.00 7.59
CA GLN A 75 9.17 -41.82 7.15
C GLN A 75 8.29 -42.89 7.81
N ARG A 76 7.68 -42.55 8.95
CA ARG A 76 6.64 -43.37 9.58
C ARG A 76 5.64 -43.83 8.53
N SER A 77 5.58 -45.14 8.31
CA SER A 77 4.74 -45.75 7.29
C SER A 77 3.29 -45.27 7.38
N SER A 78 2.63 -45.17 6.23
CA SER A 78 1.28 -44.65 6.14
C SER A 78 0.26 -45.64 6.71
N SER A 79 0.01 -45.54 8.01
CA SER A 79 -0.98 -46.38 8.70
C SER A 79 -2.35 -46.32 7.99
N TRP A 80 -2.90 -47.50 7.71
CA TRP A 80 -4.23 -47.76 7.17
C TRP A 80 -5.34 -46.93 7.84
N TRP A 81 -5.22 -46.68 9.15
CA TRP A 81 -6.17 -45.87 9.92
C TRP A 81 -6.29 -44.43 9.39
N ASN A 82 -5.16 -43.82 9.00
CA ASN A 82 -5.17 -42.50 8.37
C ASN A 82 -5.76 -42.54 6.94
N GLY A 83 -5.65 -43.69 6.26
CA GLY A 83 -6.29 -43.93 4.96
C GLY A 83 -7.81 -43.99 5.10
N LEU A 84 -8.30 -44.76 6.08
CA LEU A 84 -9.73 -44.89 6.38
C LEU A 84 -10.36 -43.54 6.75
N ILE A 85 -9.70 -42.77 7.63
CA ILE A 85 -10.13 -41.41 7.95
C ILE A 85 -10.15 -40.54 6.69
N ALA A 86 -9.12 -40.58 5.84
CA ALA A 86 -9.02 -39.75 4.64
C ALA A 86 -9.99 -40.16 3.50
N GLU A 87 -10.50 -41.39 3.51
CA GLU A 87 -11.54 -41.89 2.61
C GLU A 87 -12.92 -41.43 3.12
N LYS A 88 -13.27 -41.77 4.37
CA LYS A 88 -14.56 -41.40 4.97
C LYS A 88 -14.73 -39.90 5.22
N SER A 89 -13.64 -39.14 5.42
CA SER A 89 -13.71 -37.68 5.49
C SER A 89 -13.92 -37.01 4.11
N ALA A 90 -13.77 -37.73 3.01
CA ALA A 90 -14.14 -37.25 1.68
C ALA A 90 -15.61 -37.54 1.40
N GLU A 91 -16.08 -38.76 1.71
CA GLU A 91 -17.49 -39.18 1.59
C GLU A 91 -18.41 -38.30 2.44
N TRP A 92 -18.17 -38.21 3.76
CA TRP A 92 -19.09 -37.54 4.70
C TRP A 92 -18.89 -36.02 4.79
N LYS A 93 -18.23 -35.40 3.80
CA LYS A 93 -17.89 -33.96 3.82
C LYS A 93 -19.12 -33.07 3.86
N ASN A 94 -20.20 -33.49 3.20
CA ASN A 94 -21.44 -32.72 3.10
C ASN A 94 -22.45 -33.06 4.22
N GLU A 95 -22.19 -34.11 5.01
CA GLU A 95 -23.07 -34.58 6.08
C GLU A 95 -22.80 -33.90 7.43
N TYR A 96 -21.72 -33.13 7.55
CA TYR A 96 -21.34 -32.43 8.78
C TYR A 96 -21.68 -30.95 8.72
N SER A 97 -22.68 -30.54 9.50
CA SER A 97 -23.12 -29.15 9.66
C SER A 97 -22.41 -28.37 10.78
N GLY A 98 -21.39 -28.95 11.41
CA GLY A 98 -20.68 -28.35 12.55
C GLY A 98 -19.46 -27.48 12.16
N PRO A 99 -18.78 -26.88 13.15
CA PRO A 99 -17.61 -26.04 12.91
C PRO A 99 -16.42 -26.87 12.37
N MET A 100 -15.77 -26.39 11.30
CA MET A 100 -14.72 -27.09 10.56
C MET A 100 -13.59 -27.69 11.42
N LYS A 101 -13.26 -27.05 12.57
CA LYS A 101 -12.25 -27.56 13.53
C LYS A 101 -12.66 -28.88 14.21
N GLY A 102 -13.94 -29.20 14.31
CA GLY A 102 -14.47 -30.43 14.91
C GLY A 102 -14.64 -31.59 13.92
N TYR A 103 -14.54 -31.34 12.62
CA TYR A 103 -14.94 -32.29 11.57
C TYR A 103 -14.19 -33.63 11.64
N LEU A 104 -12.85 -33.61 11.69
CA LEU A 104 -12.07 -34.85 11.74
C LEU A 104 -12.30 -35.66 13.03
N THR A 105 -12.58 -34.99 14.14
CA THR A 105 -12.95 -35.65 15.41
C THR A 105 -14.30 -36.34 15.29
N TRP A 106 -15.27 -35.71 14.63
CA TRP A 106 -16.57 -36.30 14.33
C TRP A 106 -16.45 -37.50 13.36
N VAL A 107 -15.68 -37.38 12.27
CA VAL A 107 -15.40 -38.52 11.36
C VAL A 107 -14.77 -39.69 12.14
N THR A 108 -13.79 -39.41 13.01
CA THR A 108 -13.12 -40.43 13.83
C THR A 108 -14.08 -41.10 14.82
N LYS A 109 -15.03 -40.35 15.40
CA LYS A 109 -16.07 -40.88 16.29
C LYS A 109 -17.05 -41.76 15.51
N ARG A 110 -17.52 -41.28 14.34
CA ARG A 110 -18.47 -41.99 13.47
C ARG A 110 -17.91 -43.29 12.88
N ILE A 111 -16.61 -43.34 12.53
CA ILE A 111 -15.93 -44.59 12.12
C ILE A 111 -15.99 -45.65 13.23
N ARG A 112 -15.90 -45.25 14.51
CA ARG A 112 -15.99 -46.16 15.67
C ARG A 112 -17.43 -46.55 15.98
N GLU A 113 -18.38 -45.63 15.84
CA GLU A 113 -19.81 -45.87 16.07
C GLU A 113 -20.44 -46.79 15.02
N LEU A 114 -19.98 -46.69 13.77
CA LEU A 114 -20.35 -47.60 12.67
C LEU A 114 -19.48 -48.87 12.63
N ASP A 115 -18.57 -49.04 13.60
CA ASP A 115 -17.70 -50.22 13.80
C ASP A 115 -16.91 -50.68 12.55
N LEU A 116 -16.65 -49.74 11.63
CA LEU A 116 -16.09 -49.97 10.29
C LEU A 116 -14.67 -50.55 10.28
N VAL A 117 -14.11 -50.90 11.44
CA VAL A 117 -12.77 -51.48 11.62
C VAL A 117 -12.83 -53.01 11.67
N LYS A 118 -13.95 -53.60 12.11
CA LYS A 118 -14.05 -55.07 12.30
C LYS A 118 -14.05 -55.84 10.99
N ASP A 119 -14.64 -55.26 9.95
CA ASP A 119 -14.80 -55.92 8.64
C ASP A 119 -13.63 -55.66 7.67
N LEU A 120 -12.57 -54.97 8.11
CA LEU A 120 -11.40 -54.72 7.26
C LEU A 120 -10.57 -55.99 7.06
N THR A 121 -10.55 -56.47 5.82
CA THR A 121 -9.57 -57.45 5.33
C THR A 121 -8.15 -56.85 5.39
N ASP A 122 -7.12 -57.71 5.37
CA ASP A 122 -5.72 -57.23 5.29
C ASP A 122 -5.39 -56.61 3.93
N GLU A 123 -6.10 -57.00 2.88
CA GLU A 123 -6.04 -56.40 1.54
C GLU A 123 -6.58 -54.96 1.57
N ASP A 124 -7.69 -54.70 2.27
CA ASP A 124 -8.20 -53.35 2.50
C ASP A 124 -7.25 -52.51 3.34
N LYS A 125 -6.64 -53.07 4.40
CA LYS A 125 -5.61 -52.37 5.19
C LYS A 125 -4.42 -51.98 4.30
N ALA A 126 -4.01 -52.83 3.36
CA ALA A 126 -2.96 -52.52 2.39
C ALA A 126 -3.41 -51.42 1.40
N ARG A 127 -4.63 -51.51 0.84
CA ARG A 127 -5.26 -50.50 -0.04
C ARG A 127 -5.29 -49.13 0.64
N LEU A 128 -5.77 -49.07 1.88
CA LEU A 128 -5.87 -47.85 2.68
C LEU A 128 -4.50 -47.29 3.07
N SER A 129 -3.52 -48.15 3.37
CA SER A 129 -2.14 -47.72 3.62
C SER A 129 -1.51 -47.07 2.37
N LYS A 130 -1.78 -47.62 1.18
CA LYS A 130 -1.35 -47.07 -0.11
C LYS A 130 -2.09 -45.77 -0.46
N HIS A 131 -3.39 -45.68 -0.20
CA HIS A 131 -4.18 -44.45 -0.34
C HIS A 131 -3.66 -43.33 0.58
N ALA A 132 -3.32 -43.66 1.84
CA ALA A 132 -2.68 -42.74 2.77
C ALA A 132 -1.27 -42.32 2.34
N ALA A 133 -0.48 -43.20 1.70
CA ALA A 133 0.81 -42.84 1.12
C ALA A 133 0.64 -41.83 -0.02
N SER A 134 -0.28 -42.10 -0.95
CA SER A 134 -0.59 -41.22 -2.09
C SER A 134 -1.05 -39.84 -1.64
N LYS A 135 -2.05 -39.77 -0.73
CA LYS A 135 -2.49 -38.47 -0.17
C LYS A 135 -1.40 -37.75 0.61
N ARG A 136 -0.45 -38.45 1.25
CA ARG A 136 0.73 -37.83 1.86
C ARG A 136 1.73 -37.30 0.83
N ALA A 137 1.94 -37.99 -0.28
CA ALA A 137 2.81 -37.54 -1.38
C ALA A 137 2.25 -36.26 -2.02
N VAL A 138 0.98 -36.27 -2.43
CA VAL A 138 0.28 -35.09 -2.98
C VAL A 138 0.25 -33.93 -1.98
N ASN A 139 0.04 -34.21 -0.68
CA ASN A 139 0.15 -33.19 0.37
C ASN A 139 1.59 -32.72 0.63
N LYS A 140 2.62 -33.53 0.34
CA LYS A 140 4.03 -33.11 0.42
C LYS A 140 4.36 -32.20 -0.76
N GLU A 141 3.94 -32.57 -1.98
CA GLU A 141 4.13 -31.76 -3.19
C GLU A 141 3.38 -30.43 -3.13
N THR A 142 2.11 -30.42 -2.72
CA THR A 142 1.38 -29.16 -2.51
C THR A 142 1.95 -28.32 -1.37
N LYS A 143 2.52 -28.93 -0.31
CA LYS A 143 3.27 -28.20 0.74
C LYS A 143 4.68 -27.75 0.34
N LEU A 144 5.28 -28.38 -0.67
CA LEU A 144 6.56 -27.96 -1.27
C LEU A 144 6.32 -26.82 -2.27
N ASN A 145 5.24 -26.89 -3.05
CA ASN A 145 4.76 -25.78 -3.87
C ASN A 145 4.23 -24.63 -3.01
N SER A 146 3.78 -24.92 -1.78
CA SER A 146 3.57 -23.96 -0.71
C SER A 146 4.74 -23.93 0.29
N MET A 147 6.00 -24.14 -0.17
CA MET A 147 7.17 -23.80 0.64
C MET A 147 6.96 -22.38 1.15
N SER A 148 7.00 -22.25 2.48
CA SER A 148 6.27 -21.21 3.19
C SER A 148 6.43 -19.84 2.52
N ARG A 149 5.32 -19.19 2.15
CA ARG A 149 5.32 -17.84 1.58
C ARG A 149 6.16 -16.87 2.42
N LYS A 150 6.21 -17.11 3.74
CA LYS A 150 7.12 -16.45 4.70
C LYS A 150 8.61 -16.65 4.37
N HIS A 151 9.07 -17.86 4.06
CA HIS A 151 10.47 -18.12 3.66
C HIS A 151 10.81 -17.50 2.30
N ALA A 152 9.90 -17.55 1.33
CA ALA A 152 10.10 -16.85 0.05
C ALA A 152 10.24 -15.33 0.25
N LEU A 153 9.46 -14.74 1.17
CA LEU A 153 9.61 -13.33 1.56
C LEU A 153 10.92 -13.06 2.32
N THR A 154 11.41 -13.99 3.15
CA THR A 154 12.72 -13.86 3.83
C THR A 154 13.88 -13.89 2.83
N SER A 155 13.90 -14.85 1.91
CA SER A 155 14.87 -14.93 0.79
C SER A 155 14.88 -13.63 -0.01
N ALA A 156 13.69 -13.15 -0.41
CA ALA A 156 13.56 -11.90 -1.15
C ALA A 156 14.08 -10.68 -0.36
N GLN A 157 13.97 -10.64 0.97
CA GLN A 157 14.55 -9.58 1.80
C GLN A 157 16.09 -9.63 1.82
N GLU A 158 16.66 -10.84 1.86
CA GLU A 158 18.11 -11.06 1.81
C GLU A 158 18.67 -10.64 0.43
N GLU A 159 18.06 -11.11 -0.66
CA GLU A 159 18.39 -10.72 -2.05
C GLU A 159 18.26 -9.20 -2.29
N LEU A 160 17.21 -8.56 -1.76
CA LEU A 160 17.05 -7.10 -1.83
C LEU A 160 18.13 -6.34 -1.05
N GLY A 161 18.65 -6.92 0.02
CA GLY A 161 19.80 -6.41 0.76
C GLY A 161 21.07 -6.43 -0.09
N GLU A 162 21.38 -7.56 -0.74
CA GLU A 162 22.53 -7.67 -1.65
C GLU A 162 22.43 -6.72 -2.85
N ILE A 163 21.25 -6.56 -3.44
CA ILE A 163 21.00 -5.58 -4.51
C ILE A 163 21.28 -4.16 -4.01
N PHE A 164 20.86 -3.81 -2.80
CA PHE A 164 21.13 -2.51 -2.21
C PHE A 164 22.63 -2.27 -1.99
N GLU A 165 23.37 -3.23 -1.44
CA GLU A 165 24.82 -3.11 -1.26
C GLU A 165 25.56 -2.94 -2.59
N HIS A 166 25.17 -3.71 -3.63
CA HIS A 166 25.72 -3.54 -4.98
C HIS A 166 25.41 -2.16 -5.58
N LEU A 167 24.18 -1.63 -5.42
CA LEU A 167 23.83 -0.28 -5.85
C LEU A 167 24.63 0.79 -5.10
N GLN A 168 24.87 0.60 -3.79
CA GLN A 168 25.69 1.51 -3.00
C GLN A 168 27.18 1.47 -3.40
N LEU A 169 27.70 0.30 -3.74
CA LEU A 169 29.05 0.15 -4.32
C LEU A 169 29.16 0.84 -5.69
N LEU A 170 28.14 0.73 -6.55
CA LEU A 170 28.08 1.41 -7.84
C LEU A 170 28.00 2.94 -7.69
N ASN A 171 27.21 3.44 -6.73
CA ASN A 171 27.19 4.87 -6.38
C ASN A 171 28.57 5.36 -5.94
N THR A 172 29.24 4.60 -5.07
CA THR A 172 30.56 4.95 -4.51
C THR A 172 31.66 4.92 -5.57
N ARG A 173 31.65 3.93 -6.48
CA ARG A 173 32.69 3.74 -7.50
C ARG A 173 32.50 4.59 -8.77
N LEU A 174 31.26 4.79 -9.21
CA LEU A 174 30.93 5.37 -10.51
C LEU A 174 30.07 6.64 -10.42
N GLY A 175 29.60 7.03 -9.24
CA GLY A 175 28.71 8.17 -9.04
C GLY A 175 27.27 7.95 -9.50
N ILE A 176 26.86 6.70 -9.75
CA ILE A 176 25.51 6.34 -10.19
C ILE A 176 24.53 6.61 -9.05
N GLU A 177 23.64 7.59 -9.20
CA GLU A 177 22.56 7.84 -8.26
C GLU A 177 21.42 6.82 -8.46
N PHE A 178 20.79 6.36 -7.39
CA PHE A 178 19.75 5.33 -7.45
C PHE A 178 18.63 5.57 -6.44
N ALA A 179 17.46 5.01 -6.72
CA ALA A 179 16.34 4.88 -5.79
C ALA A 179 15.66 3.53 -6.00
N LEU A 180 15.56 2.74 -4.95
CA LEU A 180 14.91 1.44 -4.90
C LEU A 180 13.66 1.55 -4.01
N PHE A 181 12.53 1.11 -4.55
CA PHE A 181 11.25 1.05 -3.85
C PHE A 181 10.81 -0.41 -3.80
N THR A 182 10.43 -0.88 -2.62
CA THR A 182 9.91 -2.24 -2.42
C THR A 182 8.56 -2.15 -1.72
N THR A 183 7.62 -2.97 -2.16
CA THR A 183 6.26 -3.08 -1.61
C THR A 183 5.87 -4.56 -1.59
N ARG A 184 4.86 -4.92 -0.80
CA ARG A 184 4.35 -6.30 -0.77
C ARG A 184 3.46 -6.57 -1.98
N GLY A 185 3.59 -7.78 -2.52
CA GLY A 185 2.79 -8.23 -3.67
C GLY A 185 1.35 -8.64 -3.31
N ARG A 186 1.05 -8.90 -2.04
CA ARG A 186 -0.30 -9.16 -1.53
C ARG A 186 -0.51 -8.60 -0.13
N LEU A 187 -1.77 -8.39 0.26
CA LEU A 187 -2.12 -7.85 1.57
C LEU A 187 -1.69 -8.76 2.73
N GLU A 188 -1.68 -10.08 2.51
CA GLU A 188 -1.31 -11.09 3.53
C GLU A 188 0.22 -11.26 3.70
N ASP A 189 1.03 -10.55 2.93
CA ASP A 189 2.48 -10.59 3.04
C ASP A 189 2.96 -9.68 4.17
N ASN A 190 3.69 -10.25 5.13
CA ASN A 190 4.35 -9.51 6.22
C ASN A 190 5.68 -8.89 5.75
N LEU A 191 5.68 -8.22 4.60
CA LEU A 191 6.81 -7.45 4.08
C LEU A 191 6.49 -5.95 4.23
N GLU A 192 7.28 -5.24 5.03
CA GLU A 192 7.14 -3.79 5.20
C GLU A 192 7.67 -3.06 3.94
N PRO A 193 6.92 -2.11 3.36
CA PRO A 193 7.40 -1.31 2.24
C PRO A 193 8.68 -0.55 2.59
N SER A 194 9.72 -0.70 1.77
CA SER A 194 11.03 -0.06 2.01
C SER A 194 11.43 0.86 0.87
N PHE A 195 12.15 1.92 1.23
CA PHE A 195 12.78 2.84 0.28
C PHE A 195 14.24 2.99 0.66
N VAL A 196 15.12 2.78 -0.32
CA VAL A 196 16.55 3.01 -0.15
C VAL A 196 17.10 3.73 -1.38
N SER A 197 17.96 4.73 -1.18
CA SER A 197 18.43 5.58 -2.28
C SER A 197 19.79 6.20 -1.96
N SER A 198 20.46 6.68 -3.00
CA SER A 198 21.63 7.53 -2.86
C SER A 198 21.26 8.95 -2.38
N GLY A 199 22.22 9.65 -1.78
CA GLY A 199 21.97 10.95 -1.12
C GLY A 199 21.38 12.03 -2.03
N LYS A 200 21.80 12.11 -3.31
CA LYS A 200 21.22 13.10 -4.23
C LYS A 200 19.83 12.68 -4.71
N ALA A 201 19.57 11.38 -4.91
CA ALA A 201 18.25 10.88 -5.27
C ALA A 201 17.23 11.13 -4.14
N ALA A 202 17.60 10.87 -2.88
CA ALA A 202 16.78 11.21 -1.71
C ALA A 202 16.45 12.72 -1.65
N THR A 203 17.47 13.56 -1.84
CA THR A 203 17.32 15.03 -1.85
C THR A 203 16.44 15.50 -3.01
N PHE A 204 16.56 14.89 -4.19
CA PHE A 204 15.72 15.20 -5.35
C PHE A 204 14.26 14.86 -5.09
N LEU A 205 13.98 13.64 -4.61
CA LEU A 205 12.61 13.19 -4.34
C LEU A 205 11.93 14.06 -3.27
N GLN A 206 12.62 14.38 -2.17
CA GLN A 206 12.05 15.23 -1.12
C GLN A 206 11.94 16.70 -1.55
N GLY A 207 12.94 17.24 -2.24
CA GLY A 207 13.03 18.65 -2.61
C GLY A 207 12.20 19.06 -3.83
N HIS A 208 12.10 18.21 -4.85
CA HIS A 208 11.40 18.53 -6.11
C HIS A 208 10.01 17.93 -6.21
N LEU A 209 9.76 16.72 -5.68
CA LEU A 209 8.40 16.16 -5.70
C LEU A 209 7.56 16.64 -4.51
N ASN A 210 8.18 17.13 -3.43
CA ASN A 210 7.51 17.65 -2.23
C ASN A 210 6.51 16.65 -1.60
N ILE A 211 6.72 15.35 -1.83
CA ILE A 211 5.95 14.25 -1.26
C ILE A 211 6.85 13.56 -0.22
N PRO A 212 6.40 13.42 1.05
CA PRO A 212 7.12 12.62 2.03
C PRO A 212 7.31 11.19 1.53
N THR A 213 8.53 10.66 1.62
CA THR A 213 8.86 9.32 1.12
C THR A 213 7.94 8.22 1.68
N LYS A 214 7.48 8.37 2.92
CA LYS A 214 6.51 7.47 3.56
C LYS A 214 5.14 7.48 2.87
N ASP A 215 4.68 8.67 2.44
CA ASP A 215 3.41 8.82 1.72
C ASP A 215 3.53 8.19 0.33
N LEU A 216 4.68 8.35 -0.35
CA LEU A 216 4.97 7.71 -1.64
C LEU A 216 5.03 6.17 -1.54
N LEU A 217 5.69 5.62 -0.52
CA LEU A 217 5.67 4.17 -0.26
C LEU A 217 4.26 3.66 0.02
N THR A 218 3.48 4.39 0.82
CA THR A 218 2.09 4.05 1.12
C THR A 218 1.20 4.08 -0.14
N LEU A 219 1.42 5.05 -1.03
CA LEU A 219 0.75 5.13 -2.33
C LEU A 219 1.09 3.93 -3.23
N LEU A 220 2.37 3.56 -3.31
CA LEU A 220 2.83 2.41 -4.10
C LEU A 220 2.26 1.09 -3.53
N ASP A 221 2.30 0.90 -2.20
CA ASP A 221 1.78 -0.30 -1.55
C ASP A 221 0.27 -0.47 -1.80
N PHE A 222 -0.52 0.60 -1.64
CA PHE A 222 -1.95 0.57 -1.93
C PHE A 222 -2.24 0.38 -3.43
N TRP A 223 -1.41 0.87 -4.34
CA TRP A 223 -1.60 0.68 -5.78
C TRP A 223 -1.26 -0.75 -6.25
N VAL A 224 -0.19 -1.35 -5.72
CA VAL A 224 0.22 -2.72 -6.06
C VAL A 224 -0.76 -3.75 -5.52
N ILE A 225 -1.25 -3.58 -4.27
CA ILE A 225 -2.22 -4.49 -3.65
C ILE A 225 -3.65 -4.22 -4.16
N GLY A 226 -4.03 -2.95 -4.21
CA GLY A 226 -5.34 -2.48 -4.62
C GLY A 226 -5.41 -2.33 -6.13
N LYS A 227 -5.68 -3.44 -6.84
CA LYS A 227 -6.01 -3.48 -8.28
C LYS A 227 -6.85 -2.24 -8.67
N ALA A 228 -6.49 -1.63 -9.81
CA ALA A 228 -6.80 -0.25 -10.24
C ALA A 228 -8.20 0.37 -9.97
N GLY A 229 -9.23 -0.39 -9.62
CA GLY A 229 -10.52 0.14 -9.16
C GLY A 229 -10.55 0.64 -7.71
N GLY A 230 -9.55 0.32 -6.87
CA GLY A 230 -9.54 0.68 -5.44
C GLY A 230 -9.14 2.13 -5.10
N LEU A 231 -8.58 2.87 -6.06
CA LEU A 231 -7.90 4.16 -5.84
C LEU A 231 -8.51 5.35 -6.62
N SER A 232 -9.79 5.24 -7.03
CA SER A 232 -10.53 6.38 -7.63
C SER A 232 -10.66 7.58 -6.68
N GLY A 233 -10.60 7.34 -5.37
CA GLY A 233 -10.38 8.38 -4.38
C GLY A 233 -8.91 8.80 -4.33
N LYS A 234 -8.57 9.93 -4.98
CA LYS A 234 -7.29 10.65 -4.75
C LYS A 234 -7.02 10.70 -3.24
N ILE A 235 -5.91 10.12 -2.76
CA ILE A 235 -5.54 10.18 -1.34
C ILE A 235 -5.31 11.64 -0.96
N LYS A 236 -6.29 12.22 -0.29
CA LYS A 236 -6.30 13.61 0.15
C LYS A 236 -5.30 13.75 1.29
N SER A 237 -4.33 14.65 1.15
CA SER A 237 -3.46 15.03 2.27
C SER A 237 -4.30 15.49 3.46
N ARG A 238 -3.78 15.44 4.69
CA ARG A 238 -4.52 15.92 5.88
C ARG A 238 -5.06 17.34 5.72
N LYS A 239 -4.33 18.22 5.01
CA LYS A 239 -4.78 19.57 4.66
C LYS A 239 -5.99 19.55 3.73
N GLU A 240 -5.99 18.66 2.74
CA GLU A 240 -7.07 18.53 1.76
C GLU A 240 -8.32 17.84 2.34
N ILE A 241 -8.16 16.87 3.24
CA ILE A 241 -9.27 16.29 4.02
C ILE A 241 -9.98 17.39 4.81
N LEU A 242 -9.22 18.19 5.57
CA LEU A 242 -9.78 19.30 6.35
C LEU A 242 -10.40 20.39 5.45
N ARG A 243 -9.80 20.72 4.31
CA ARG A 243 -10.41 21.64 3.32
C ARG A 243 -11.76 21.13 2.83
N CYS A 244 -11.86 19.85 2.47
CA CYS A 244 -13.13 19.25 2.07
C CYS A 244 -14.15 19.26 3.21
N SER A 245 -13.75 18.93 4.44
CA SER A 245 -14.63 18.94 5.62
C SER A 245 -15.17 20.35 5.92
N VAL A 246 -14.29 21.36 5.97
CA VAL A 246 -14.67 22.77 6.17
C VAL A 246 -15.60 23.26 5.06
N ARG A 247 -15.31 22.97 3.78
CA ARG A 247 -16.21 23.31 2.66
C ARG A 247 -17.59 22.66 2.81
N ALA A 248 -17.63 21.38 3.17
CA ALA A 248 -18.88 20.63 3.34
C ALA A 248 -19.72 21.14 4.53
N LYS A 249 -19.10 21.39 5.69
CA LYS A 249 -19.78 21.95 6.87
C LYS A 249 -20.29 23.37 6.61
N LEU A 250 -19.50 24.22 5.96
CA LEU A 250 -19.89 25.58 5.61
C LEU A 250 -21.08 25.59 4.63
N LEU A 251 -21.07 24.71 3.61
CA LEU A 251 -22.20 24.51 2.69
C LEU A 251 -23.44 23.93 3.39
N ALA A 252 -23.26 22.96 4.29
CA ALA A 252 -24.36 22.39 5.07
C ALA A 252 -25.04 23.44 5.95
N SER A 253 -24.25 24.31 6.62
CA SER A 253 -24.75 25.44 7.39
C SER A 253 -25.53 26.42 6.50
N PHE A 254 -24.95 26.84 5.37
CA PHE A 254 -25.61 27.69 4.38
C PHE A 254 -26.97 27.12 3.93
N CYS A 255 -26.99 25.89 3.43
CA CYS A 255 -28.21 25.26 2.91
C CYS A 255 -29.27 25.01 4.00
N THR A 256 -28.86 24.86 5.26
CA THR A 256 -29.78 24.74 6.40
C THR A 256 -30.50 26.06 6.67
N VAL A 257 -29.78 27.19 6.65
CA VAL A 257 -30.41 28.52 6.84
C VAL A 257 -31.28 28.91 5.63
N VAL A 258 -30.85 28.61 4.40
CA VAL A 258 -31.66 28.84 3.18
C VAL A 258 -32.98 28.06 3.23
N ARG A 259 -32.96 26.80 3.67
CA ARG A 259 -34.20 26.04 3.92
C ARG A 259 -35.06 26.67 5.02
N ALA A 260 -34.45 27.16 6.10
CA ALA A 260 -35.15 27.87 7.17
C ALA A 260 -35.73 29.25 6.75
N THR A 261 -35.27 29.85 5.65
CA THR A 261 -35.91 31.03 5.04
C THR A 261 -37.02 30.68 4.04
N GLY A 262 -37.38 29.39 3.90
CA GLY A 262 -38.47 28.92 3.04
C GLY A 262 -38.09 28.80 1.56
N ARG A 263 -36.78 28.70 1.25
CA ARG A 263 -36.29 28.54 -0.11
C ARG A 263 -35.74 27.14 -0.36
N ASP A 264 -35.85 26.69 -1.60
CA ASP A 264 -35.16 25.48 -2.03
C ASP A 264 -33.63 25.72 -2.05
N ALA A 265 -32.89 24.75 -1.53
CA ALA A 265 -31.43 24.73 -1.51
C ALA A 265 -30.86 23.58 -2.35
N SER A 266 -31.70 22.80 -3.05
CA SER A 266 -31.31 21.59 -3.78
C SER A 266 -30.41 21.87 -4.98
N SER A 267 -30.53 23.06 -5.59
CA SER A 267 -29.66 23.54 -6.67
C SER A 267 -28.27 23.99 -6.20
N ILE A 268 -28.05 24.17 -4.89
CA ILE A 268 -26.90 24.87 -4.34
C ILE A 268 -25.76 23.89 -4.05
N LYS A 269 -24.89 23.69 -5.04
CA LYS A 269 -23.73 22.78 -4.95
C LYS A 269 -22.47 23.39 -4.33
N CYS A 270 -22.35 24.73 -4.30
CA CYS A 270 -21.15 25.42 -3.79
C CYS A 270 -21.45 26.83 -3.27
N ILE A 271 -20.54 27.38 -2.45
CA ILE A 271 -20.60 28.76 -1.94
C ILE A 271 -19.72 29.67 -2.80
N LYS A 272 -20.29 30.80 -3.25
CA LYS A 272 -19.56 31.85 -3.97
C LYS A 272 -18.84 32.80 -3.00
N TYR A 273 -17.65 32.42 -2.55
CA TYR A 273 -16.84 33.14 -1.55
C TYR A 273 -16.58 34.63 -1.88
N THR A 274 -16.43 34.96 -3.16
CA THR A 274 -16.13 36.31 -3.66
C THR A 274 -17.34 37.24 -3.72
N ASN A 275 -18.56 36.68 -3.74
CA ASN A 275 -19.81 37.41 -3.97
C ASN A 275 -20.72 37.27 -2.74
N TYR A 276 -20.15 37.54 -1.56
CA TYR A 276 -20.87 37.43 -0.29
C TYR A 276 -22.05 38.42 -0.20
N ASP A 277 -21.89 39.61 -0.79
CA ASP A 277 -22.93 40.60 -1.00
C ASP A 277 -24.17 40.03 -1.73
N HIS A 278 -23.97 39.21 -2.76
CA HIS A 278 -25.05 38.51 -3.46
C HIS A 278 -25.76 37.52 -2.54
N LEU A 279 -25.02 36.78 -1.71
CA LEU A 279 -25.61 35.83 -0.77
C LEU A 279 -26.48 36.53 0.29
N VAL A 280 -26.02 37.69 0.80
CA VAL A 280 -26.79 38.54 1.72
C VAL A 280 -28.02 39.12 1.02
N HIS A 281 -27.86 39.69 -0.18
CA HIS A 281 -28.94 40.34 -0.91
C HIS A 281 -30.03 39.35 -1.35
N GLU A 282 -29.63 38.20 -1.87
CA GLU A 282 -30.51 37.14 -2.35
C GLU A 282 -31.18 36.42 -1.19
N TYR A 283 -30.41 35.75 -0.32
CA TYR A 283 -30.95 34.79 0.66
C TYR A 283 -31.29 35.40 2.03
N HIS A 284 -30.90 36.66 2.30
CA HIS A 284 -31.12 37.33 3.59
C HIS A 284 -30.45 36.56 4.75
N ILE A 285 -29.22 36.11 4.53
CA ILE A 285 -28.39 35.39 5.50
C ILE A 285 -27.06 36.12 5.69
N ILE A 286 -26.41 35.90 6.82
CA ILE A 286 -25.08 36.43 7.13
C ILE A 286 -24.17 35.34 7.68
N ILE A 287 -22.86 35.55 7.57
CA ILE A 287 -21.85 34.66 8.14
C ILE A 287 -21.52 35.08 9.58
N ARG A 288 -21.30 34.08 10.44
CA ARG A 288 -21.01 34.22 11.87
C ARG A 288 -19.73 33.48 12.22
N GLY A 289 -18.85 34.13 12.98
CA GLY A 289 -17.59 33.61 13.54
C GLY A 289 -16.47 33.31 12.54
N TYR A 290 -16.83 32.89 11.33
CA TYR A 290 -15.91 32.57 10.24
C TYR A 290 -15.24 33.85 9.68
N PRO A 291 -13.93 33.83 9.38
CA PRO A 291 -13.20 35.03 9.00
C PRO A 291 -13.52 35.52 7.57
N ILE A 292 -13.54 36.85 7.42
CA ILE A 292 -13.71 37.55 6.14
C ILE A 292 -12.47 38.40 5.82
N HIS A 293 -12.27 38.69 4.53
CA HIS A 293 -11.28 39.64 4.06
C HIS A 293 -11.73 41.09 4.30
N PRO A 294 -10.81 42.08 4.38
CA PRO A 294 -11.16 43.50 4.54
C PRO A 294 -12.04 44.10 3.42
N ASN A 295 -12.12 43.45 2.27
CA ASN A 295 -13.00 43.81 1.15
C ASN A 295 -14.41 43.21 1.27
N GLY A 296 -14.74 42.53 2.37
CA GLY A 296 -16.05 41.91 2.61
C GLY A 296 -16.23 40.49 2.02
N GLN A 297 -15.20 39.88 1.44
CA GLN A 297 -15.29 38.51 0.89
C GLN A 297 -15.06 37.45 1.97
N ILE A 298 -15.71 36.28 1.85
CA ILE A 298 -15.48 35.15 2.76
C ILE A 298 -14.12 34.52 2.43
N ILE A 299 -13.28 34.27 3.44
CA ILE A 299 -11.98 33.61 3.20
C ILE A 299 -12.20 32.17 2.73
N ARG A 300 -11.66 31.80 1.56
CA ARG A 300 -11.78 30.42 1.04
C ARG A 300 -11.03 29.46 1.98
N PRO A 301 -11.48 28.21 2.18
CA PRO A 301 -10.75 27.22 2.99
C PRO A 301 -9.33 26.90 2.47
N SER A 302 -9.02 27.21 1.21
CA SER A 302 -7.67 27.13 0.66
C SER A 302 -6.68 28.09 1.34
N ASP A 303 -7.20 29.25 1.75
CA ASP A 303 -6.49 30.49 2.11
C ASP A 303 -6.63 30.84 3.60
N LEU A 304 -7.23 29.92 4.38
CA LEU A 304 -7.38 30.05 5.83
C LEU A 304 -6.02 30.28 6.52
N PRO A 305 -5.86 31.37 7.28
CA PRO A 305 -4.62 31.66 8.01
C PRO A 305 -4.30 30.55 9.02
N GLY A 306 -3.01 30.29 9.24
CA GLY A 306 -2.56 29.20 10.12
C GLY A 306 -2.57 27.79 9.50
N GLY A 307 -2.92 27.65 8.22
CA GLY A 307 -2.77 26.41 7.47
C GLY A 307 -3.57 25.24 8.08
N VAL A 308 -2.90 24.11 8.36
CA VAL A 308 -3.56 22.92 8.94
C VAL A 308 -4.17 23.21 10.33
N LYS A 309 -3.56 24.09 11.13
CA LYS A 309 -4.09 24.47 12.45
C LYS A 309 -5.34 25.35 12.32
N GLY A 310 -5.32 26.32 11.41
CA GLY A 310 -6.48 27.16 11.12
C GLY A 310 -7.65 26.38 10.51
N LEU A 311 -7.35 25.44 9.62
CA LEU A 311 -8.32 24.50 9.07
C LEU A 311 -8.96 23.60 10.14
N LEU A 312 -8.17 23.10 11.10
CA LEU A 312 -8.69 22.29 12.21
C LEU A 312 -9.59 23.13 13.15
N HIS A 313 -9.19 24.38 13.43
CA HIS A 313 -9.98 25.33 14.23
C HIS A 313 -11.33 25.64 13.56
N ALA A 314 -11.31 25.90 12.25
CA ALA A 314 -12.52 26.10 11.46
C ALA A 314 -13.41 24.84 11.44
N ASP A 315 -12.81 23.66 11.31
CA ASP A 315 -13.55 22.39 11.29
C ASP A 315 -14.27 22.09 12.61
N VAL A 316 -13.64 22.41 13.74
CA VAL A 316 -14.25 22.30 15.09
C VAL A 316 -15.40 23.30 15.23
N HIS A 317 -15.19 24.59 14.96
CA HIS A 317 -16.22 25.61 15.18
C HIS A 317 -17.37 25.60 14.17
N LEU A 318 -17.18 25.04 12.98
CA LEU A 318 -18.30 24.71 12.07
C LEU A 318 -19.01 23.41 12.48
N GLY A 319 -18.38 22.57 13.31
CA GLY A 319 -18.97 21.33 13.84
C GLY A 319 -19.76 21.54 15.14
N ASP A 320 -19.34 22.47 15.99
CA ASP A 320 -20.04 22.86 17.23
C ASP A 320 -21.14 23.92 17.01
N GLY A 321 -21.22 24.51 15.81
CA GLY A 321 -22.22 25.52 15.43
C GLY A 321 -21.88 26.95 15.88
N THR A 322 -20.71 27.19 16.49
CA THR A 322 -20.23 28.53 16.86
C THR A 322 -19.98 29.39 15.63
N TRP A 323 -19.50 28.78 14.55
CA TRP A 323 -19.35 29.38 13.22
C TRP A 323 -20.38 28.81 12.25
N GLY A 324 -20.79 29.61 11.26
CA GLY A 324 -21.70 29.19 10.22
C GLY A 324 -22.41 30.36 9.54
N PHE A 325 -23.55 30.07 8.94
CA PHE A 325 -24.51 31.08 8.50
C PHE A 325 -25.64 31.24 9.52
N GLU A 326 -26.24 32.43 9.56
CA GLU A 326 -27.40 32.77 10.38
C GLU A 326 -28.36 33.65 9.56
N LYS A 327 -29.66 33.65 9.90
CA LYS A 327 -30.65 34.48 9.21
C LYS A 327 -30.45 35.96 9.58
N LEU A 328 -30.37 36.84 8.59
CA LEU A 328 -30.29 38.28 8.82
C LEU A 328 -31.64 38.81 9.30
N THR A 329 -31.61 39.67 10.33
CA THR A 329 -32.81 40.38 10.79
C THR A 329 -33.27 41.39 9.74
N GLU A 330 -34.59 41.48 9.54
CA GLU A 330 -35.17 42.29 8.46
C GLU A 330 -34.86 43.79 8.60
N SER A 331 -34.70 44.29 9.83
CA SER A 331 -34.25 45.64 10.13
C SER A 331 -32.83 45.90 9.60
N ALA A 332 -31.86 45.03 9.96
CA ALA A 332 -30.47 45.16 9.53
C ALA A 332 -30.32 44.98 8.01
N TYR A 333 -31.13 44.11 7.38
CA TYR A 333 -31.20 44.01 5.92
C TYR A 333 -31.67 45.31 5.26
N LYS A 334 -32.77 45.91 5.75
CA LYS A 334 -33.32 47.17 5.21
C LYS A 334 -32.33 48.33 5.38
N GLU A 335 -31.65 48.40 6.51
CA GLU A 335 -30.61 49.39 6.77
C GLU A 335 -29.43 49.25 5.80
N TRP A 336 -28.82 48.06 5.72
CA TRP A 336 -27.70 47.80 4.80
C TRP A 336 -28.09 48.03 3.33
N LYS A 337 -29.28 47.60 2.92
CA LYS A 337 -29.80 47.84 1.57
C LYS A 337 -29.95 49.33 1.26
N SER A 338 -30.49 50.12 2.20
CA SER A 338 -30.57 51.57 2.05
C SER A 338 -29.18 52.22 1.90
N GLN A 339 -28.19 51.76 2.67
CA GLN A 339 -26.81 52.22 2.53
C GLN A 339 -26.21 51.85 1.16
N CYS A 340 -26.47 50.64 0.64
CA CYS A 340 -26.07 50.23 -0.71
C CYS A 340 -26.70 51.10 -1.81
N ASP A 341 -27.99 51.40 -1.71
CA ASP A 341 -28.69 52.21 -2.73
C ASP A 341 -28.29 53.71 -2.65
N GLN A 342 -27.96 54.20 -1.44
CA GLN A 342 -27.29 55.49 -1.27
C GLN A 342 -25.87 55.51 -1.85
N ALA A 343 -25.10 54.41 -1.72
CA ALA A 343 -23.76 54.31 -2.28
C ALA A 343 -23.79 54.34 -3.82
N LYS A 344 -24.73 53.59 -4.44
CA LYS A 344 -24.96 53.60 -5.90
C LYS A 344 -25.33 54.99 -6.42
N SER A 345 -26.28 55.67 -5.79
CA SER A 345 -26.71 57.02 -6.20
C SER A 345 -25.62 58.10 -6.03
N LYS A 346 -24.67 57.89 -5.12
CA LYS A 346 -23.47 58.74 -4.94
C LYS A 346 -22.27 58.28 -5.80
N ASN A 347 -22.41 57.20 -6.57
CA ASN A 347 -21.33 56.54 -7.32
C ASN A 347 -20.09 56.21 -6.46
N THR A 348 -20.34 55.74 -5.23
CA THR A 348 -19.35 55.33 -4.24
C THR A 348 -19.41 53.82 -3.98
N SER A 349 -18.33 53.23 -3.42
CA SER A 349 -18.31 51.80 -3.08
C SER A 349 -19.42 51.42 -2.09
N CYS A 350 -20.12 50.31 -2.36
CA CYS A 350 -21.10 49.76 -1.43
C CYS A 350 -20.48 49.44 -0.05
N PRO A 351 -21.23 49.57 1.04
CA PRO A 351 -20.80 49.16 2.37
C PRO A 351 -20.55 47.65 2.43
N ILE A 352 -19.57 47.25 3.25
CA ILE A 352 -19.25 45.84 3.52
C ILE A 352 -20.52 45.12 4.02
N PRO A 353 -20.86 43.92 3.51
CA PRO A 353 -22.05 43.22 3.96
C PRO A 353 -21.97 42.83 5.44
N PRO A 354 -23.11 42.84 6.18
CA PRO A 354 -23.12 42.53 7.61
C PRO A 354 -22.58 41.12 7.90
N TYR A 355 -21.92 40.97 9.04
CA TYR A 355 -21.42 39.69 9.56
C TYR A 355 -21.33 39.76 11.09
N ILE A 356 -21.36 38.61 11.77
CA ILE A 356 -21.22 38.53 13.23
C ILE A 356 -19.83 38.02 13.59
N PRO A 357 -18.89 38.85 14.07
CA PRO A 357 -17.66 38.36 14.67
C PRO A 357 -17.96 37.61 15.98
N VAL A 358 -17.23 36.53 16.25
CA VAL A 358 -17.31 35.83 17.54
C VAL A 358 -16.04 36.17 18.36
N PRO A 359 -16.18 36.60 19.63
CA PRO A 359 -15.02 36.94 20.46
C PRO A 359 -14.06 35.76 20.62
N GLY A 360 -12.76 36.02 20.55
CA GLY A 360 -11.71 35.01 20.71
C GLY A 360 -11.37 34.24 19.43
N THR A 361 -12.14 34.36 18.35
CA THR A 361 -11.84 33.72 17.06
C THR A 361 -11.27 34.67 16.01
N GLU A 362 -10.95 35.90 16.42
CA GLU A 362 -10.37 36.95 15.59
C GLU A 362 -8.91 36.64 15.24
N PHE A 363 -8.67 36.23 14.00
CA PHE A 363 -7.34 36.39 13.40
C PHE A 363 -7.03 37.89 13.35
N LYS A 364 -6.13 38.36 14.23
CA LYS A 364 -5.78 39.77 14.44
C LYS A 364 -5.33 40.49 13.15
N ASN A 365 -6.29 40.96 12.37
CA ASN A 365 -6.12 41.70 11.11
C ASN A 365 -7.33 42.62 10.84
N ARG A 366 -7.99 43.12 11.90
CA ARG A 366 -8.99 44.18 11.75
C ARG A 366 -8.25 45.52 11.52
N PRO A 367 -8.58 46.30 10.48
CA PRO A 367 -8.19 47.70 10.43
C PRO A 367 -8.94 48.44 11.54
N GLU A 368 -8.22 49.08 12.45
CA GLU A 368 -8.83 50.08 13.33
C GLU A 368 -9.24 51.29 12.47
N GLU A 369 -10.51 51.69 12.56
CA GLU A 369 -10.99 52.96 11.99
C GLU A 369 -10.49 54.15 12.84
N ALA A 370 -9.17 54.34 12.86
CA ALA A 370 -8.53 55.50 13.48
C ALA A 370 -8.51 56.66 12.49
N SER A 371 -9.58 57.46 12.51
CA SER A 371 -9.62 58.70 11.74
C SER A 371 -8.64 59.75 12.30
N LYS A 372 -7.86 60.35 11.38
CA LYS A 372 -7.14 61.64 11.47
C LYS A 372 -6.04 61.84 12.53
N ALA A 373 -4.91 62.32 11.97
CA ALA A 373 -3.85 63.15 12.54
C ALA A 373 -2.61 62.42 13.08
N GLY A 374 -1.48 62.62 12.39
CA GLY A 374 -0.20 61.98 12.73
C GLY A 374 0.69 61.86 11.50
N THR A 375 1.10 62.99 10.94
CA THR A 375 2.12 63.04 9.89
C THR A 375 3.41 62.41 10.43
N ASP A 376 3.88 61.30 9.86
CA ASP A 376 5.28 61.33 9.41
C ASP A 376 5.62 60.41 8.25
N LYS A 377 6.55 60.90 7.43
CA LYS A 377 7.06 60.21 6.25
C LYS A 377 8.22 59.33 6.70
N ASN A 378 8.31 58.10 6.19
CA ASN A 378 9.62 57.65 5.71
C ASN A 378 9.54 56.63 4.57
N LYS A 379 10.16 57.02 3.46
CA LYS A 379 10.32 56.19 2.26
C LYS A 379 11.39 55.12 2.50
N ARG A 380 11.24 53.99 1.79
CA ARG A 380 12.29 52.96 1.61
C ARG A 380 13.66 53.59 1.33
N LYS A 381 14.71 53.09 1.99
CA LYS A 381 16.09 53.18 1.48
C LYS A 381 16.59 51.79 1.11
N ALA A 382 16.99 51.63 -0.15
CA ALA A 382 17.81 50.50 -0.58
C ALA A 382 19.30 50.78 -0.24
N PRO A 383 20.14 49.75 -0.02
CA PRO A 383 21.57 49.94 0.15
C PRO A 383 22.26 50.03 -1.23
N GLY A 384 22.81 51.21 -1.52
CA GLY A 384 23.69 51.45 -2.67
C GLY A 384 25.07 51.94 -2.22
N GLU A 385 26.09 51.15 -2.58
CA GLU A 385 27.47 51.51 -2.95
C GLU A 385 28.29 52.57 -2.16
N SER A 386 29.30 52.04 -1.46
CA SER A 386 30.73 52.44 -1.43
C SER A 386 31.17 53.89 -1.14
N GLY A 387 32.04 54.03 -0.12
CA GLY A 387 32.78 55.27 0.19
C GLY A 387 34.00 55.06 1.12
N THR A 388 35.08 54.50 0.58
CA THR A 388 36.51 54.64 0.93
C THR A 388 37.02 54.99 2.36
N VAL A 389 37.68 53.98 2.98
CA VAL A 389 39.11 53.93 3.42
C VAL A 389 39.67 54.90 4.49
N LYS A 390 40.13 54.31 5.61
CA LYS A 390 41.52 54.32 6.17
C LYS A 390 41.63 53.19 7.22
N ALA A 391 42.37 52.11 6.96
CA ALA A 391 43.75 51.87 7.42
C ALA A 391 43.90 51.95 8.96
N SER A 392 44.41 50.93 9.67
CA SER A 392 45.68 50.25 9.36
C SER A 392 45.94 48.90 10.06
N LYS A 393 46.71 48.03 9.36
CA LYS A 393 47.68 47.00 9.83
C LYS A 393 47.19 45.82 10.72
N VAL A 394 47.24 44.54 10.28
CA VAL A 394 48.40 43.63 9.93
C VAL A 394 48.78 42.76 11.15
N HIS A 395 49.07 41.44 11.11
CA HIS A 395 49.57 40.47 10.10
C HIS A 395 48.65 39.21 9.98
N LYS A 396 48.39 38.60 8.80
CA LYS A 396 49.15 37.55 8.04
C LYS A 396 49.25 36.18 8.76
N GLU A 397 49.18 35.01 8.10
CA GLU A 397 49.03 34.56 6.68
C GLU A 397 48.33 33.16 6.71
N ASP A 398 47.33 32.83 5.87
CA ASP A 398 47.38 32.35 4.46
C ASP A 398 47.99 30.94 4.27
N HIS A 399 47.62 30.14 3.24
CA HIS A 399 46.73 30.30 2.08
C HIS A 399 46.23 28.89 1.66
N GLY A 400 45.02 28.68 1.12
CA GLY A 400 44.67 28.85 -0.31
C GLY A 400 44.55 27.47 -1.01
N LYS A 401 43.98 27.23 -2.22
CA LYS A 401 43.31 27.97 -3.32
C LYS A 401 42.64 26.87 -4.22
N ALA A 402 41.61 27.05 -5.06
CA ALA A 402 40.76 28.19 -5.43
C ALA A 402 39.38 27.78 -6.03
N LYS A 403 38.36 28.62 -5.82
CA LYS A 403 37.27 29.05 -6.73
C LYS A 403 36.94 28.27 -8.03
N LYS A 404 35.63 28.10 -8.28
CA LYS A 404 34.97 28.42 -9.58
C LYS A 404 33.61 29.08 -9.33
N SER A 405 33.08 29.81 -10.31
CA SER A 405 32.04 30.83 -10.12
C SER A 405 31.16 31.05 -11.36
N ILE A 406 30.02 31.75 -11.19
CA ILE A 406 29.08 32.24 -12.25
C ILE A 406 28.15 31.10 -12.76
N ALA A 407 26.84 31.28 -12.99
CA ALA A 407 26.04 32.49 -13.22
C ALA A 407 24.81 32.67 -12.31
N LYS A 408 24.29 33.90 -12.26
CA LYS A 408 23.08 34.30 -11.54
C LYS A 408 22.19 35.12 -12.48
N VAL A 409 21.12 34.53 -13.01
CA VAL A 409 20.21 35.18 -13.97
C VAL A 409 19.03 35.83 -13.22
N LYS A 410 18.64 37.03 -13.65
CA LYS A 410 17.48 37.78 -13.13
C LYS A 410 16.32 37.73 -14.12
N SER A 411 15.17 37.25 -13.65
CA SER A 411 13.78 37.71 -13.92
C SER A 411 13.40 38.31 -15.30
N ARG A 412 12.36 37.75 -15.93
CA ARG A 412 11.36 38.53 -16.70
C ARG A 412 10.00 37.81 -16.85
N ALA A 413 8.93 38.60 -16.80
CA ALA A 413 7.55 38.39 -17.27
C ALA A 413 6.69 37.25 -16.70
N THR A 414 5.59 37.69 -16.08
CA THR A 414 4.19 37.27 -16.26
C THR A 414 3.91 36.20 -17.34
N ILE A 415 3.14 35.18 -16.95
CA ILE A 415 2.25 34.39 -17.81
C ILE A 415 0.88 34.42 -17.12
N GLU A 416 -0.19 34.47 -17.91
CA GLU A 416 -1.58 34.68 -17.46
C GLU A 416 -2.18 33.45 -16.76
N ASP A 417 -3.14 33.71 -15.86
CA ASP A 417 -4.11 32.71 -15.41
C ASP A 417 -4.99 32.31 -16.60
N SER A 418 -5.08 31.01 -16.88
CA SER A 418 -6.05 30.46 -17.85
C SER A 418 -6.48 29.06 -17.41
N ASP A 419 -7.15 28.99 -16.25
CA ASP A 419 -7.97 27.84 -15.86
C ASP A 419 -9.28 27.91 -16.68
N GLU A 420 -9.22 27.51 -17.95
CA GLU A 420 -10.41 27.16 -18.73
C GLU A 420 -10.85 25.73 -18.34
N ASP A 421 -11.95 25.62 -17.63
CA ASP A 421 -12.63 24.35 -17.38
C ASP A 421 -13.23 23.84 -18.71
N GLU A 422 -12.53 22.94 -19.43
CA GLU A 422 -13.13 22.23 -20.57
C GLU A 422 -14.21 21.25 -20.09
N ASP A 423 -15.46 21.65 -20.29
CA ASP A 423 -16.65 20.81 -20.18
C ASP A 423 -16.57 19.63 -21.17
N SER A 424 -16.11 18.47 -20.71
CA SER A 424 -16.29 17.20 -21.43
C SER A 424 -17.72 16.70 -21.32
N ASN A 425 -18.58 17.35 -22.09
CA ASN A 425 -19.94 16.96 -22.44
C ASN A 425 -20.00 15.51 -22.95
N PHE A 426 -20.31 14.54 -22.08
CA PHE A 426 -20.62 13.18 -22.52
C PHE A 426 -22.07 13.10 -22.98
N GLY A 427 -22.27 13.42 -24.27
CA GLY A 427 -23.57 13.47 -24.91
C GLY A 427 -24.28 12.12 -24.92
N SER A 428 -25.60 12.18 -24.71
CA SER A 428 -26.53 11.11 -25.04
C SER A 428 -26.61 10.93 -26.55
N THR A 429 -26.45 9.71 -27.05
CA THR A 429 -26.90 9.33 -28.39
C THR A 429 -27.71 8.04 -28.32
N THR A 430 -28.99 8.19 -28.62
CA THR A 430 -29.96 7.12 -28.88
C THR A 430 -30.30 7.21 -30.36
N GLU A 431 -30.10 6.14 -31.12
CA GLU A 431 -30.58 5.86 -32.47
C GLU A 431 -30.35 4.35 -32.63
N GLU A 432 -31.36 3.46 -32.69
CA GLU A 432 -32.42 3.30 -33.69
C GLU A 432 -31.88 3.15 -35.13
N SER A 433 -31.80 1.90 -35.59
CA SER A 433 -31.89 1.54 -37.01
C SER A 433 -32.32 0.07 -37.13
N GLU A 434 -33.52 -0.15 -37.65
CA GLU A 434 -34.08 -1.48 -37.97
C GLU A 434 -33.58 -1.99 -39.35
N ASP A 435 -33.67 -3.32 -39.52
CA ASP A 435 -33.91 -4.11 -40.75
C ASP A 435 -33.19 -3.82 -42.09
N GLN A 436 -32.53 -4.84 -42.65
CA GLN A 436 -33.19 -5.72 -43.65
C GLN A 436 -32.31 -6.91 -44.13
N GLU A 437 -32.92 -8.11 -44.05
CA GLU A 437 -32.93 -9.25 -45.02
C GLU A 437 -31.77 -9.42 -46.03
N SER A 438 -31.10 -10.57 -46.13
CA SER A 438 -31.59 -11.86 -46.70
C SER A 438 -30.37 -12.84 -46.85
N GLU A 439 -30.40 -14.13 -47.25
CA GLU A 439 -31.39 -15.15 -47.70
C GLU A 439 -31.10 -16.49 -46.92
N SER A 440 -31.95 -17.52 -46.84
CA SER A 440 -32.22 -18.65 -47.79
C SER A 440 -30.98 -19.46 -48.23
N THR A 441 -30.95 -20.81 -48.31
CA THR A 441 -31.99 -21.89 -48.33
C THR A 441 -31.43 -23.25 -47.77
N PRO A 442 -32.20 -24.37 -47.65
CA PRO A 442 -31.93 -25.52 -46.76
C PRO A 442 -31.47 -26.83 -47.46
N ASN A 443 -31.28 -27.93 -46.71
CA ASN A 443 -31.91 -29.23 -47.05
C ASN A 443 -31.97 -30.26 -45.90
N GLU A 444 -32.87 -31.26 -46.07
CA GLU A 444 -32.93 -32.61 -45.43
C GLU A 444 -33.06 -32.71 -43.89
N GLY A 445 -33.92 -33.57 -43.32
CA GLY A 445 -34.88 -34.52 -43.91
C GLY A 445 -35.24 -35.63 -42.91
N SER A 446 -36.34 -36.36 -43.14
CA SER A 446 -36.80 -37.59 -42.43
C SER A 446 -37.12 -37.50 -40.92
N ASP A 447 -38.07 -38.26 -40.36
CA ASP A 447 -39.26 -38.97 -40.87
C ASP A 447 -40.10 -39.40 -39.64
N GLU A 448 -41.38 -39.76 -39.84
CA GLU A 448 -42.17 -40.72 -39.01
C GLU A 448 -42.41 -40.38 -37.50
N ASP A 449 -43.54 -40.72 -36.87
CA ASP A 449 -44.80 -41.29 -37.35
C ASP A 449 -45.98 -40.94 -36.41
N SER A 450 -47.18 -41.33 -36.84
CA SER A 450 -48.42 -41.68 -36.09
C SER A 450 -48.56 -41.35 -34.58
N ASP A 451 -49.70 -40.91 -34.04
CA ASP A 451 -51.05 -41.48 -34.21
C ASP A 451 -52.17 -40.50 -33.75
N ALA A 452 -53.40 -40.79 -34.18
CA ALA A 452 -54.63 -40.13 -33.71
C ALA A 452 -55.40 -41.05 -32.74
N ASP A 453 -56.17 -40.45 -31.82
CA ASP A 453 -57.63 -40.65 -31.67
C ASP A 453 -58.16 -40.09 -30.33
N ASP A 454 -59.50 -39.90 -30.27
CA ASP A 454 -60.38 -39.31 -29.24
C ASP A 454 -59.95 -39.36 -27.75
#